data_AF-A0A4R3HNQ1-F1
#
_entry.id   AF-A0A4R3HNQ1-F1
#
_cell.length_a   1.000
_cell.length_b   1.000
_cell.length_c   1.000
_cell.angle_alpha   90.00
_cell.angle_beta   90.00
_cell.angle_gamma   90.00
#
_symmetry.space_group_name_H-M   'P 1'
#
loop_
_entity.id
_entity.type
_entity.pdbx_description
1 polymer ?
#
loop_
_entity_poly.entity_id
_entity_poly.type
_entity_poly.pdbx_seq_one_letter_code
_entity_poly.pdbx_strand_id
1 'polypeptide(L)'
;MRSILMSLVAVLSVPMPIWAFSPMFPVPGGAIDPNHVKMSPIAEQDYFWMNTPYPSETALAHYNAIFAKWTSCKGSEYGWTSFGDLSGNESKFIHRQIKYWVNARNNQAVTLQLQYKSQGAVYRNVPDNDRQFVVVLRHKTPNAKAFLKEVGVECGMAPNSSLNTDSQQRAAASRQMLRAG
;
A
#
# COMPACT_ATOMS: atom_id res chain seq x y z
N MET A 1 19.47 48.55 -53.84
CA MET A 1 18.86 48.27 -52.52
C MET A 1 18.72 46.75 -52.41
N ARG A 2 19.36 46.12 -51.42
CA ARG A 2 19.43 44.66 -51.27
C ARG A 2 18.30 44.18 -50.36
N SER A 3 17.38 43.37 -50.89
CA SER A 3 16.34 42.70 -50.12
C SER A 3 16.91 41.46 -49.44
N ILE A 4 16.86 41.41 -48.11
CA ILE A 4 17.24 40.25 -47.30
C ILE A 4 15.96 39.47 -47.02
N LEU A 5 15.85 38.26 -47.59
CA LEU A 5 14.80 37.30 -47.28
C LEU A 5 15.09 36.69 -45.89
N MET A 6 14.21 36.96 -44.92
CA MET A 6 14.20 36.26 -43.63
C MET A 6 13.58 34.87 -43.82
N SER A 7 14.40 33.82 -43.70
CA SER A 7 13.93 32.44 -43.62
C SER A 7 13.31 32.18 -42.25
N LEU A 8 12.00 31.94 -42.25
CA LEU A 8 11.23 31.50 -41.09
C LEU A 8 11.54 30.01 -40.82
N VAL A 9 12.28 29.71 -39.75
CA VAL A 9 12.50 28.33 -39.31
C VAL A 9 11.32 27.91 -38.43
N ALA A 10 10.41 27.11 -38.99
CA ALA A 10 9.33 26.48 -38.25
C ALA A 10 9.90 25.34 -37.37
N VAL A 11 9.98 25.58 -36.06
CA VAL A 11 10.36 24.56 -35.08
C VAL A 11 9.18 23.61 -34.91
N LEU A 12 9.22 22.47 -35.61
CA LEU A 12 8.28 21.36 -35.42
C LEU A 12 8.48 20.78 -34.02
N SER A 13 7.57 21.12 -33.11
CA SER A 13 7.49 20.58 -31.76
C SER A 13 7.01 19.13 -31.88
N VAL A 14 7.94 18.17 -31.87
CA VAL A 14 7.58 16.75 -31.79
C VAL A 14 7.05 16.51 -30.38
N PRO A 15 5.79 16.08 -30.20
CA PRO A 15 5.25 15.77 -28.89
C PRO A 15 6.07 14.62 -28.30
N MET A 16 6.78 14.87 -27.21
CA MET A 16 7.43 13.78 -26.47
C MET A 16 6.34 12.87 -25.90
N PRO A 17 6.46 11.54 -26.07
CA PRO A 17 5.53 10.60 -25.47
C PRO A 17 5.54 10.80 -23.96
N ILE A 18 4.39 11.19 -23.40
CA ILE A 18 4.18 11.20 -21.95
C ILE A 18 4.16 9.72 -21.56
N TRP A 19 5.23 9.24 -20.93
CA TRP A 19 5.26 7.90 -20.37
C TRP A 19 4.16 7.84 -19.31
N ALA A 20 3.05 7.18 -19.64
CA ALA A 20 1.96 7.00 -18.71
C ALA A 20 2.46 6.12 -17.57
N PHE A 21 2.63 6.71 -16.39
CA PHE A 21 2.91 5.98 -15.16
C PHE A 21 1.76 4.99 -14.92
N SER A 22 2.07 3.70 -14.82
CA SER A 22 1.10 2.69 -14.41
C SER A 22 1.34 2.36 -12.94
N PRO A 23 0.41 2.70 -12.04
CA PRO A 23 0.52 2.28 -10.64
C PRO A 23 0.44 0.75 -10.52
N MET A 24 0.94 0.19 -9.41
CA MET A 24 0.84 -1.25 -9.13
C MET A 24 -0.60 -1.71 -8.93
N PHE A 25 -1.42 -0.84 -8.33
CA PHE A 25 -2.82 -1.06 -8.05
C PHE A 25 -3.64 0.15 -8.50
N PRO A 26 -4.93 -0.02 -8.84
CA PRO A 26 -5.80 1.12 -9.12
C PRO A 26 -5.77 2.12 -7.96
N VAL A 27 -5.70 3.42 -8.28
CA VAL A 27 -5.76 4.51 -7.29
C VAL A 27 -7.22 4.97 -7.07
N PRO A 28 -7.58 5.47 -5.88
CA PRO A 28 -8.92 5.99 -5.64
C PRO A 28 -9.20 7.24 -6.49
N GLY A 29 -10.49 7.48 -6.75
CA GLY A 29 -10.93 8.74 -7.37
C GLY A 29 -10.52 9.95 -6.51
N GLY A 30 -10.06 11.02 -7.16
CA GLY A 30 -9.56 12.22 -6.47
C GLY A 30 -8.10 12.13 -6.00
N ALA A 31 -7.36 11.09 -6.39
CA ALA A 31 -5.91 11.05 -6.21
C ALA A 31 -5.22 12.17 -7.00
N ILE A 32 -4.28 12.86 -6.36
CA ILE A 32 -3.47 13.96 -6.90
C ILE A 32 -2.03 13.49 -7.00
N ASP A 33 -1.40 13.74 -8.15
CA ASP A 33 -0.02 13.39 -8.47
C ASP A 33 0.34 11.92 -8.17
N PRO A 34 -0.38 10.94 -8.75
CA PRO A 34 -0.03 9.53 -8.58
C PRO A 34 1.33 9.24 -9.20
N ASN A 35 2.20 8.62 -8.40
CA ASN A 35 3.54 8.26 -8.78
C ASN A 35 3.84 6.82 -8.39
N HIS A 36 4.72 6.20 -9.16
CA HIS A 36 5.18 4.84 -8.95
C HIS A 36 6.71 4.79 -8.92
N VAL A 37 7.26 4.07 -7.95
CA VAL A 37 8.70 3.89 -7.78
C VAL A 37 8.99 2.41 -7.51
N LYS A 38 9.87 1.83 -8.33
CA LYS A 38 10.48 0.53 -8.05
C LYS A 38 11.73 0.75 -7.19
N MET A 39 11.64 0.41 -5.91
CA MET A 39 12.75 0.59 -4.96
C MET A 39 13.78 -0.53 -5.05
N SER A 40 13.34 -1.75 -5.40
CA SER A 40 14.20 -2.92 -5.60
C SER A 40 13.52 -3.95 -6.51
N PRO A 41 14.18 -5.07 -6.87
CA PRO A 41 13.54 -6.17 -7.60
C PRO A 41 12.31 -6.77 -6.88
N ILE A 42 12.28 -6.67 -5.56
CA ILE A 42 11.23 -7.27 -4.72
C ILE A 42 10.30 -6.24 -4.08
N ALA A 43 10.60 -4.94 -4.17
CA ALA A 43 9.87 -3.89 -3.49
C ALA A 43 9.52 -2.74 -4.42
N GLU A 44 8.25 -2.37 -4.43
CA GLU A 44 7.67 -1.33 -5.28
C GLU A 44 6.70 -0.47 -4.45
N GLN A 45 6.56 0.80 -4.80
CA GLN A 45 5.78 1.80 -4.08
C GLN A 45 4.92 2.62 -5.04
N ASP A 46 3.64 2.78 -4.71
CA ASP A 46 2.78 3.82 -5.27
C ASP A 46 2.58 4.87 -4.18
N TYR A 47 2.55 6.14 -4.57
CA TYR A 47 2.21 7.21 -3.64
C TYR A 47 1.47 8.34 -4.34
N PHE A 48 0.60 9.01 -3.59
CA PHE A 48 -0.22 10.12 -4.08
C PHE A 48 -0.75 10.93 -2.90
N TRP A 49 -1.40 12.05 -3.23
CA TRP A 49 -2.10 12.89 -2.28
C TRP A 49 -3.61 12.83 -2.48
N MET A 50 -4.37 13.10 -1.42
CA MET A 50 -5.82 13.32 -1.48
C MET A 50 -6.18 14.55 -0.64
N ASN A 51 -7.13 15.35 -1.13
CA ASN A 51 -7.72 16.44 -0.35
C ASN A 51 -9.00 15.91 0.32
N THR A 52 -8.89 15.50 1.58
CA THR A 52 -9.97 14.86 2.32
C THR A 52 -9.84 15.08 3.84
N PRO A 53 -10.92 15.46 4.54
CA PRO A 53 -10.84 15.85 5.95
C PRO A 53 -10.48 14.69 6.87
N TYR A 54 -9.75 15.00 7.93
CA TYR A 54 -9.40 14.01 8.96
C TYR A 54 -10.60 13.70 9.88
N PRO A 55 -10.81 12.43 10.28
CA PRO A 55 -10.18 11.22 9.76
C PRO A 55 -10.89 10.74 8.48
N SER A 56 -10.15 10.64 7.37
CA SER A 56 -10.69 10.09 6.12
C SER A 56 -10.33 8.63 5.94
N GLU A 57 -11.33 7.83 5.65
CA GLU A 57 -11.22 6.41 5.32
C GLU A 57 -11.35 6.15 3.81
N THR A 58 -11.40 7.20 2.96
CA THR A 58 -11.65 7.05 1.51
C THR A 58 -10.62 6.15 0.82
N ALA A 59 -9.32 6.42 1.05
CA ALA A 59 -8.25 5.58 0.52
C ALA A 59 -8.28 4.17 1.12
N LEU A 60 -8.56 4.04 2.43
CA LEU A 60 -8.64 2.74 3.09
C LEU A 60 -9.77 1.89 2.51
N ALA A 61 -10.97 2.46 2.35
CA ALA A 61 -12.14 1.78 1.82
C ALA A 61 -11.88 1.27 0.38
N HIS A 62 -11.24 2.09 -0.45
CA HIS A 62 -10.83 1.71 -1.80
C HIS A 62 -9.89 0.49 -1.80
N TYR A 63 -8.83 0.52 -0.98
CA TYR A 63 -7.88 -0.60 -0.93
C TYR A 63 -8.44 -1.83 -0.22
N ASN A 64 -9.33 -1.67 0.77
CA ASN A 64 -10.07 -2.79 1.34
C ASN A 64 -10.87 -3.55 0.26
N ALA A 65 -11.48 -2.82 -0.69
CA ALA A 65 -12.20 -3.44 -1.80
C ALA A 65 -11.26 -4.18 -2.76
N ILE A 66 -10.12 -3.58 -3.12
CA ILE A 66 -9.10 -4.22 -3.98
C ILE A 66 -8.55 -5.50 -3.32
N PHE A 67 -8.30 -5.45 -2.01
CA PHE A 67 -7.68 -6.54 -1.24
C PHE A 67 -8.69 -7.44 -0.54
N ALA A 68 -9.98 -7.42 -0.92
CA ALA A 68 -11.03 -8.19 -0.26
C ALA A 68 -10.78 -9.71 -0.22
N LYS A 69 -10.02 -10.24 -1.19
CA LYS A 69 -9.63 -11.68 -1.26
C LYS A 69 -8.27 -11.98 -0.61
N TRP A 70 -7.61 -10.98 -0.03
CA TRP A 70 -6.33 -11.11 0.64
C TRP A 70 -6.55 -11.33 2.14
N THR A 71 -5.56 -11.92 2.81
CA THR A 71 -5.59 -12.06 4.27
C THR A 71 -5.14 -10.75 4.89
N SER A 72 -6.01 -10.09 5.66
CA SER A 72 -5.63 -8.91 6.46
C SER A 72 -4.72 -9.33 7.62
N CYS A 73 -3.70 -8.51 7.88
CA CYS A 73 -2.78 -8.70 8.99
C CYS A 73 -2.85 -7.51 9.97
N LYS A 74 -2.51 -7.76 11.23
CA LYS A 74 -2.56 -6.80 12.33
C LYS A 74 -1.14 -6.42 12.72
N GLY A 75 -0.81 -5.14 12.68
CA GLY A 75 0.40 -4.60 13.30
C GLY A 75 0.18 -4.28 14.78
N SER A 76 1.18 -3.67 15.40
CA SER A 76 1.11 -3.18 16.78
C SER A 76 0.16 -1.99 16.96
N GLU A 77 -0.04 -1.20 15.90
CA GLU A 77 -0.88 0.00 15.90
C GLU A 77 -2.32 -0.33 15.47
N TYR A 78 -3.30 0.11 16.27
CA TYR A 78 -4.72 0.01 15.94
C TYR A 78 -5.30 1.39 15.62
N GLY A 79 -5.84 1.56 14.42
CA GLY A 79 -6.48 2.82 14.02
C GLY A 79 -5.46 3.92 13.72
N TRP A 80 -5.86 5.16 13.96
CA TRP A 80 -5.00 6.33 13.80
C TRP A 80 -4.08 6.48 15.02
N THR A 81 -2.79 6.55 14.77
CA THR A 81 -1.76 6.90 15.75
C THR A 81 -1.25 8.31 15.48
N SER A 82 -0.67 8.96 16.49
CA SER A 82 -0.16 10.32 16.33
C SER A 82 1.13 10.54 17.12
N PHE A 83 2.06 11.29 16.53
CA PHE A 83 3.35 11.56 17.15
C PHE A 83 3.99 12.84 16.57
N GLY A 84 4.79 13.50 17.41
CA GLY A 84 5.67 14.58 16.98
C GLY A 84 6.93 14.00 16.35
N ASP A 85 7.31 14.51 15.19
CA ASP A 85 8.51 14.17 14.46
C ASP A 85 9.44 15.38 14.44
N LEU A 86 10.58 15.24 15.12
CA LEU A 86 11.66 16.24 15.18
C LEU A 86 12.81 15.89 14.21
N SER A 87 12.63 14.83 13.40
CA SER A 87 13.64 14.41 12.43
C SER A 87 13.60 15.30 11.17
N GLY A 88 14.78 15.56 10.61
CA GLY A 88 14.93 16.40 9.42
C GLY A 88 14.96 17.91 9.71
N ASN A 89 14.80 18.70 8.65
CA ASN A 89 14.94 20.16 8.69
C ASN A 89 13.69 20.89 9.21
N GLU A 90 12.56 20.19 9.34
CA GLU A 90 11.28 20.76 9.72
C GLU A 90 10.57 19.85 10.71
N SER A 91 10.23 20.37 11.89
CA SER A 91 9.42 19.63 12.87
C SER A 91 7.97 19.50 12.37
N LYS A 92 7.37 18.31 12.57
CA LYS A 92 6.03 17.96 12.05
C LYS A 92 5.25 17.18 13.09
N PHE A 93 3.93 17.29 13.07
CA PHE A 93 3.05 16.44 13.87
C PHE A 93 2.28 15.54 12.91
N ILE A 94 2.41 14.23 13.11
CA ILE A 94 1.98 13.21 12.16
C ILE A 94 0.78 12.49 12.74
N HIS A 95 -0.30 12.38 11.95
CA HIS A 95 -1.37 11.42 12.19
C HIS A 95 -1.23 10.32 11.15
N ARG A 96 -1.11 9.05 11.56
CA ARG A 96 -0.83 7.93 10.68
C ARG A 96 -1.77 6.76 10.93
N GLN A 97 -2.13 6.04 9.88
CA GLN A 97 -2.78 4.74 9.98
C GLN A 97 -2.10 3.78 9.01
N ILE A 98 -1.79 2.57 9.46
CA ILE A 98 -1.14 1.55 8.64
C ILE A 98 -2.02 0.29 8.58
N LYS A 99 -2.10 -0.32 7.41
CA LYS A 99 -2.78 -1.59 7.18
C LYS A 99 -1.92 -2.53 6.35
N TYR A 100 -2.14 -3.82 6.55
CA TYR A 100 -1.33 -4.87 5.95
C TYR A 100 -2.21 -5.97 5.36
N TRP A 101 -1.78 -6.52 4.23
CA TRP A 101 -2.40 -7.69 3.61
C TRP A 101 -1.35 -8.63 3.05
N VAL A 102 -1.70 -9.91 3.01
CA VAL A 102 -0.95 -10.94 2.31
C VAL A 102 -1.85 -11.65 1.31
N ASN A 103 -1.35 -11.87 0.10
CA ASN A 103 -2.15 -12.54 -0.93
C ASN A 103 -2.40 -14.01 -0.60
N ALA A 104 -3.36 -14.63 -1.28
CA ALA A 104 -3.73 -16.03 -1.03
C ALA A 104 -2.57 -17.03 -1.25
N ARG A 105 -1.61 -16.70 -2.12
CA ARG A 105 -0.43 -17.53 -2.40
C ARG A 105 0.70 -17.34 -1.38
N ASN A 106 0.52 -16.45 -0.39
CA ASN A 106 1.53 -16.10 0.60
C ASN A 106 2.87 -15.64 0.00
N ASN A 107 2.85 -15.06 -1.21
CA ASN A 107 4.06 -14.64 -1.91
C ASN A 107 4.13 -13.12 -2.19
N GLN A 108 3.14 -12.37 -1.69
CA GLN A 108 3.12 -10.92 -1.75
C GLN A 108 2.57 -10.35 -0.45
N ALA A 109 3.25 -9.35 0.09
CA ALA A 109 2.77 -8.51 1.18
C ALA A 109 2.48 -7.10 0.64
N VAL A 110 1.39 -6.50 1.11
CA VAL A 110 1.06 -5.10 0.85
C VAL A 110 0.98 -4.36 2.18
N THR A 111 1.55 -3.17 2.21
CA THR A 111 1.42 -2.19 3.30
C THR A 111 0.75 -0.94 2.75
N LEU A 112 -0.37 -0.53 3.32
CA LEU A 112 -0.98 0.78 3.08
C LEU A 112 -0.65 1.70 4.25
N GLN A 113 -0.11 2.87 3.97
CA GLN A 113 0.08 3.92 4.96
C GLN A 113 -0.72 5.16 4.54
N LEU A 114 -1.57 5.63 5.45
CA LEU A 114 -2.29 6.90 5.35
C LEU A 114 -1.68 7.86 6.34
N GLN A 115 -1.45 9.11 5.92
CA GLN A 115 -0.77 10.07 6.75
C GLN A 115 -1.27 11.50 6.53
N TYR A 116 -1.48 12.23 7.62
CA TYR A 116 -1.58 13.68 7.62
C TYR A 116 -0.37 14.28 8.33
N LYS A 117 0.05 15.47 7.91
CA LYS A 117 1.19 16.19 8.48
C LYS A 117 0.76 17.61 8.83
N SER A 118 0.97 18.01 10.08
CA SER A 118 0.82 19.39 10.54
C SER A 118 2.18 20.04 10.73
N GLN A 119 2.22 21.38 10.72
CA GLN A 119 3.45 22.11 11.01
C GLN A 119 3.80 22.08 12.51
N GLY A 120 5.07 21.85 12.83
CA GLY A 120 5.57 21.75 14.21
C GLY A 120 5.30 20.39 14.83
N ALA A 121 6.06 20.00 15.86
CA ALA A 121 5.93 18.69 16.52
C ALA A 121 5.06 18.68 17.80
N VAL A 122 4.40 19.80 18.10
CA VAL A 122 3.49 19.91 19.25
C VAL A 122 2.27 19.02 19.05
N TYR A 123 1.82 18.38 20.14
CA TYR A 123 0.63 17.53 20.14
C TYR A 123 -0.60 18.24 19.56
N ARG A 124 -1.33 17.52 18.70
CA ARG A 124 -2.61 17.96 18.14
C ARG A 124 -3.59 16.79 18.09
N ASN A 125 -4.86 17.09 18.33
CA ASN A 125 -5.94 16.10 18.18
C ASN A 125 -6.31 15.87 16.71
N VAL A 126 -6.16 16.91 15.87
CA VAL A 126 -6.49 16.90 14.44
C VAL A 126 -5.39 17.60 13.64
N PRO A 127 -5.17 17.21 12.37
CA PRO A 127 -4.29 17.92 11.47
C PRO A 127 -4.73 19.37 11.21
N ASP A 128 -3.79 20.24 10.82
CA ASP A 128 -4.09 21.62 10.41
C ASP A 128 -4.46 21.78 8.92
N ASN A 129 -4.58 20.68 8.20
CA ASN A 129 -4.95 20.65 6.78
C ASN A 129 -5.62 19.32 6.41
N ASP A 130 -6.33 19.33 5.29
CA ASP A 130 -7.04 18.17 4.74
C ASP A 130 -6.19 17.37 3.75
N ARG A 131 -4.86 17.52 3.78
CA ARG A 131 -3.98 16.89 2.79
C ARG A 131 -3.49 15.54 3.31
N GLN A 132 -4.19 14.47 2.89
CA GLN A 132 -3.79 13.10 3.17
C GLN A 132 -2.72 12.64 2.17
N PHE A 133 -1.59 12.17 2.68
CA PHE A 133 -0.61 11.42 1.93
C PHE A 133 -0.93 9.93 2.00
N VAL A 134 -0.89 9.25 0.86
CA VAL A 134 -1.18 7.82 0.75
C VAL A 134 0.01 7.12 0.12
N VAL A 135 0.44 6.02 0.74
CA VAL A 135 1.50 5.15 0.23
C VAL A 135 1.02 3.71 0.20
N VAL A 136 1.19 3.05 -0.93
CA VAL A 136 0.97 1.61 -1.09
C VAL A 136 2.29 0.95 -1.42
N LEU A 137 2.76 0.09 -0.53
CA LEU A 137 3.99 -0.66 -0.67
C LEU A 137 3.68 -2.10 -1.01
N ARG A 138 4.34 -2.67 -2.02
CA ARG A 138 4.26 -4.09 -2.35
C ARG A 138 5.62 -4.74 -2.20
N HIS A 139 5.67 -5.83 -1.44
CA HIS A 139 6.82 -6.72 -1.37
C HIS A 139 6.48 -8.07 -2.02
N LYS A 140 7.34 -8.54 -2.92
CA LYS A 140 7.30 -9.88 -3.53
C LYS A 140 8.33 -10.76 -2.81
N THR A 141 7.86 -11.71 -2.00
CA THR A 141 8.71 -12.56 -1.18
C THR A 141 8.16 -13.99 -1.18
N PRO A 142 8.98 -15.04 -1.12
CA PRO A 142 8.48 -16.43 -1.10
C PRO A 142 7.56 -16.74 0.09
N ASN A 143 7.70 -16.03 1.22
CA ASN A 143 6.87 -16.21 2.41
C ASN A 143 6.53 -14.85 3.04
N ALA A 144 5.44 -14.25 2.56
CA ALA A 144 4.99 -12.92 2.96
C ALA A 144 4.56 -12.82 4.44
N LYS A 145 3.93 -13.87 4.98
CA LYS A 145 3.60 -13.93 6.41
C LYS A 145 4.85 -13.93 7.30
N ALA A 146 5.89 -14.68 6.95
CA ALA A 146 7.14 -14.69 7.70
C ALA A 146 7.84 -13.32 7.62
N PHE A 147 7.92 -12.73 6.43
CA PHE A 147 8.46 -11.39 6.23
C PHE A 147 7.75 -10.34 7.09
N LEU A 148 6.42 -10.33 7.12
CA LEU A 148 5.66 -9.39 7.96
C LEU A 148 5.85 -9.66 9.46
N LYS A 149 6.03 -10.92 9.86
CA LYS A 149 6.30 -11.28 11.26
C LYS A 149 7.62 -10.70 11.77
N GLU A 150 8.66 -10.61 10.92
CA GLU A 150 9.95 -10.01 11.28
C GLU A 150 9.83 -8.53 11.68
N VAL A 151 8.80 -7.84 11.16
CA VAL A 151 8.49 -6.44 11.50
C VAL A 151 7.33 -6.31 12.48
N GLY A 152 6.99 -7.38 13.21
CA GLY A 152 5.97 -7.36 14.26
C GLY A 152 4.53 -7.31 13.75
N VAL A 153 4.28 -7.77 12.52
CA VAL A 153 2.93 -7.83 11.94
C VAL A 153 2.45 -9.29 11.89
N GLU A 154 1.30 -9.54 12.50
CA GLU A 154 0.69 -10.87 12.61
C GLU A 154 -0.44 -11.05 11.60
N CYS A 155 -0.39 -12.12 10.81
CA CYS A 155 -1.42 -12.43 9.83
C CYS A 155 -2.31 -13.56 10.32
N GLY A 156 -3.63 -13.39 10.18
CA GLY A 156 -4.58 -14.47 10.46
C GLY A 156 -4.38 -15.70 9.56
N MET A 157 -5.07 -16.78 9.91
CA MET A 157 -5.28 -17.89 8.97
C MET A 157 -6.20 -17.40 7.84
N ALA A 158 -5.96 -17.84 6.61
CA ALA A 158 -6.81 -17.44 5.48
C ALA A 158 -8.23 -17.97 5.73
N PRO A 159 -9.30 -17.25 5.32
CA PRO A 159 -10.68 -17.60 5.66
C PRO A 159 -11.17 -18.98 5.16
N ASN A 160 -10.38 -19.74 4.40
CA ASN A 160 -10.76 -21.06 3.86
C ASN A 160 -9.78 -22.20 4.19
N SER A 161 -8.81 -22.04 5.10
CA SER A 161 -7.80 -23.09 5.36
C SER A 161 -8.12 -24.06 6.50
N SER A 162 -9.31 -23.99 7.13
CA SER A 162 -9.62 -24.75 8.35
C SER A 162 -10.50 -26.00 8.16
N LEU A 163 -10.80 -26.45 6.93
CA LEU A 163 -11.81 -27.51 6.74
C LEU A 163 -11.32 -28.86 6.18
N ASN A 164 -10.01 -29.12 6.01
CA ASN A 164 -9.60 -30.37 5.36
C ASN A 164 -8.45 -31.17 5.95
N THR A 165 -7.84 -30.76 7.06
CA THR A 165 -6.74 -31.55 7.65
C THR A 165 -7.24 -32.61 8.63
N ASP A 166 -8.19 -32.27 9.51
CA ASP A 166 -8.67 -33.21 10.55
C ASP A 166 -9.57 -34.32 10.00
N SER A 167 -10.35 -34.04 8.96
CA SER A 167 -11.22 -35.02 8.29
C SER A 167 -10.40 -36.04 7.47
N GLN A 168 -9.31 -35.60 6.83
CA GLN A 168 -8.42 -36.48 6.07
C GLN A 168 -7.56 -37.36 6.97
N GLN A 169 -7.10 -36.86 8.13
CA GLN A 169 -6.31 -37.66 9.08
C GLN A 169 -7.15 -38.75 9.77
N ARG A 170 -8.42 -38.47 10.10
CA ARG A 170 -9.35 -39.48 10.67
C ARG A 170 -9.79 -40.53 9.64
N ALA A 171 -9.95 -40.15 8.37
CA ALA A 171 -10.28 -41.08 7.30
C ALA A 171 -9.12 -42.05 6.97
N ALA A 172 -7.87 -41.58 7.04
CA ALA A 172 -6.68 -42.41 6.84
C ALA A 172 -6.49 -43.41 7.99
N ALA A 173 -6.69 -42.98 9.25
CA ALA A 173 -6.59 -43.85 10.42
C ALA A 173 -7.66 -44.95 10.46
N SER A 174 -8.90 -44.64 10.05
CA SER A 174 -9.98 -45.63 10.02
C SER A 174 -9.79 -46.71 8.95
N ARG A 175 -9.12 -46.40 7.82
CA ARG A 175 -8.82 -47.39 6.77
C ARG A 175 -7.68 -48.34 7.13
N GLN A 176 -6.77 -47.95 8.02
CA GLN A 176 -5.69 -48.83 8.47
C GLN A 176 -6.16 -49.86 9.51
N MET A 177 -7.14 -49.53 10.36
CA MET A 177 -7.68 -50.50 11.32
C MET A 177 -8.56 -51.60 10.69
N LEU A 178 -9.19 -51.34 9.54
CA LEU A 178 -10.02 -52.32 8.82
C LEU A 178 -9.24 -53.31 7.94
N ARG A 179 -7.92 -53.16 7.82
CA ARG A 179 -7.05 -54.07 7.04
C ARG A 179 -6.21 -55.00 7.91
N ALA A 180 -6.34 -54.91 9.23
CA ALA A 180 -5.54 -55.67 10.21
C ALA A 180 -6.36 -56.73 10.97
N GLY A 181 -7.55 -57.09 10.47
CA GLY A 181 -8.41 -58.14 11.02
C GLY A 181 -8.65 -59.26 10.02
#